data_AF-A0A5P9HGE2-F1
#
_entry.id   AF-A0A5P9HGE2-F1
#
_cell.length_a   1.000
_cell.length_b   1.000
_cell.length_c   1.000
_cell.angle_alpha   90.00
_cell.angle_beta   90.00
_cell.angle_gamma   90.00
#
_symmetry.space_group_name_H-M   'P 1'
#
loop_
_entity.id
_entity.type
_entity.pdbx_description
1 polymer ?
#
loop_
_entity_poly.entity_id
_entity_poly.type
_entity_poly.pdbx_seq_one_letter_code
_entity_poly.pdbx_strand_id
1 'polypeptide(L)'
;MSDREDAQRRIVTALAQHVSYLHRTGTAHVNKALAIIDEMSAEIPREIGERLDNLTPAELQAFARGRYHTTRLKGLRDAIDRWAATLGERIEAMSIEELSSLADQEAGYVRDLIAQAVEGDIPPAPAAASAALARPVMGEFVEDMLADIGPATRNRVYSTIRQGVSEGQSNSQIIRALRGTPALKYRDGVLQTTRNNVDNVVRTARQHMSNEAYRETYNALGVTHVVWVAQLEGRTCRRCAPLDGRRWKIDEPHPEPPLHHRCRCCLAPSLDGDIMGQRPYVRALKVKGRDDQAKFRSIGNMTKKQREAAGLEVGQVGAGTTYSDWFSRQSARYQLEWLGDRRYRLYKEGGYSLDRFTDPQQREYTLDELRERDRETFAEVFGEAA
;
A
#
# COMPACT_ATOMS: atom_id res chain seq x y z
N MET A 1 -31.97 6.97 -19.08
CA MET A 1 -30.53 7.21 -18.80
C MET A 1 -30.01 8.05 -19.94
N SER A 2 -29.37 9.18 -19.65
CA SER A 2 -28.73 10.00 -20.68
C SER A 2 -27.48 9.29 -21.23
N ASP A 3 -27.01 9.68 -22.42
CA ASP A 3 -25.77 9.11 -23.01
C ASP A 3 -24.56 9.31 -22.10
N ARG A 4 -24.50 10.43 -21.35
CA ARG A 4 -23.44 10.72 -20.38
C ARG A 4 -23.51 9.84 -19.13
N GLU A 5 -24.71 9.50 -18.67
CA GLU A 5 -24.89 8.54 -17.56
C GLU A 5 -24.47 7.12 -17.97
N ASP A 6 -24.77 6.71 -19.21
CA ASP A 6 -24.34 5.42 -19.73
C ASP A 6 -22.82 5.34 -19.91
N ALA A 7 -22.21 6.43 -20.42
CA ALA A 7 -20.76 6.61 -20.52
C ALA A 7 -20.07 6.52 -19.16
N GLN A 8 -20.54 7.32 -18.18
CA GLN A 8 -20.06 7.30 -16.80
C GLN A 8 -20.08 5.88 -16.22
N ARG A 9 -21.15 5.14 -16.49
CA ARG A 9 -21.31 3.77 -16.03
C ARG A 9 -20.27 2.82 -16.59
N ARG A 10 -20.05 2.88 -17.90
CA ARG A 10 -19.07 2.02 -18.57
C ARG A 10 -17.67 2.31 -18.05
N ILE A 11 -17.31 3.59 -17.93
CA ILE A 11 -16.00 4.04 -17.42
C ILE A 11 -15.77 3.51 -16.00
N VAL A 12 -16.68 3.77 -15.05
CA VAL A 12 -16.46 3.36 -13.66
C VAL A 12 -16.40 1.84 -13.52
N THR A 13 -17.25 1.11 -14.26
CA THR A 13 -17.27 -0.36 -14.22
C THR A 13 -15.96 -0.93 -14.75
N ALA A 14 -15.48 -0.45 -15.90
CA ALA A 14 -14.23 -0.88 -16.50
C ALA A 14 -13.02 -0.51 -15.63
N LEU A 15 -12.97 0.72 -15.10
CA LEU A 15 -11.90 1.18 -14.23
C LEU A 15 -11.83 0.37 -12.93
N ALA A 16 -12.97 0.07 -12.31
CA ALA A 16 -13.02 -0.77 -11.11
C ALA A 16 -12.51 -2.19 -11.37
N GLN A 17 -12.82 -2.77 -12.53
CA GLN A 17 -12.28 -4.08 -12.94
C GLN A 17 -10.77 -4.00 -13.22
N HIS A 18 -10.33 -2.97 -13.94
CA HIS A 18 -8.93 -2.72 -14.25
C HIS A 18 -8.08 -2.58 -12.99
N VAL A 19 -8.52 -1.79 -12.02
CA VAL A 19 -7.82 -1.63 -10.73
C VAL A 19 -7.66 -2.97 -9.99
N SER A 20 -8.66 -3.87 -10.09
CA SER A 20 -8.54 -5.24 -9.56
C SER A 20 -7.43 -6.04 -10.28
N TYR A 21 -7.29 -5.90 -11.59
CA TYR A 21 -6.20 -6.49 -12.36
C TYR A 21 -4.84 -5.84 -12.05
N LEU A 22 -4.77 -4.53 -11.86
CA LEU A 22 -3.55 -3.81 -11.44
C LEU A 22 -3.02 -4.31 -10.10
N HIS A 23 -3.90 -4.66 -9.16
CA HIS A 23 -3.46 -5.28 -7.90
C HIS A 23 -2.83 -6.66 -8.09
N ARG A 24 -3.29 -7.42 -9.09
CA ARG A 24 -2.69 -8.71 -9.44
C ARG A 24 -1.33 -8.51 -10.09
N THR A 25 -1.20 -7.60 -11.06
CA THR A 25 0.08 -7.29 -11.71
C THR A 25 1.08 -6.66 -10.73
N GLY A 26 0.62 -5.85 -9.76
CA GLY A 26 1.47 -5.34 -8.68
C GLY A 26 2.09 -6.44 -7.81
N THR A 27 1.49 -7.63 -7.74
CA THR A 27 2.12 -8.78 -7.08
C THR A 27 3.28 -9.35 -7.89
N ALA A 28 3.22 -9.31 -9.22
CA ALA A 28 4.32 -9.74 -10.08
C ALA A 28 5.54 -8.81 -9.94
N HIS A 29 5.33 -7.48 -9.93
CA HIS A 29 6.40 -6.50 -9.69
C HIS A 29 7.07 -6.75 -8.33
N VAL A 30 6.29 -6.85 -7.24
CA VAL A 30 6.87 -7.19 -5.93
C VAL A 30 7.69 -8.47 -5.99
N ASN A 31 7.19 -9.53 -6.63
CA ASN A 31 7.92 -10.79 -6.72
C ASN A 31 9.27 -10.64 -7.45
N LYS A 32 9.36 -9.77 -8.47
CA LYS A 32 10.64 -9.44 -9.12
C LYS A 32 11.60 -8.73 -8.16
N ALA A 33 11.12 -7.74 -7.42
CA ALA A 33 11.93 -7.06 -6.40
C ALA A 33 12.40 -8.03 -5.30
N LEU A 34 11.54 -8.94 -4.87
CA LEU A 34 11.88 -9.97 -3.87
C LEU A 34 12.89 -10.99 -4.41
N ALA A 35 12.85 -11.33 -5.71
CA ALA A 35 13.83 -12.20 -6.34
C ALA A 35 15.24 -11.59 -6.28
N ILE A 36 15.38 -10.27 -6.48
CA ILE A 36 16.66 -9.56 -6.30
C ILE A 36 17.17 -9.73 -4.86
N ILE A 37 16.30 -9.59 -3.85
CA ILE A 37 16.69 -9.81 -2.45
C ILE A 37 17.13 -11.26 -2.24
N ASP A 38 16.42 -12.23 -2.81
CA ASP A 38 16.74 -13.66 -2.64
C ASP A 38 18.09 -14.02 -3.28
N GLU A 39 18.38 -13.48 -4.47
CA GLU A 39 19.67 -13.59 -5.15
C GLU A 39 20.79 -12.96 -4.32
N MET A 40 20.66 -11.68 -3.97
CA MET A 40 21.65 -10.95 -3.17
C MET A 40 21.85 -11.59 -1.79
N SER A 41 20.78 -12.12 -1.19
CA SER A 41 20.85 -12.82 0.08
C SER A 41 21.63 -14.14 -0.01
N ALA A 42 21.65 -14.80 -1.17
CA ALA A 42 22.41 -16.03 -1.36
C ALA A 42 23.93 -15.79 -1.38
N GLU A 43 24.37 -14.56 -1.70
CA GLU A 43 25.78 -14.17 -1.74
C GLU A 43 26.36 -13.85 -0.36
N ILE A 44 25.52 -13.55 0.64
CA ILE A 44 25.94 -13.15 1.99
C ILE A 44 26.97 -14.11 2.62
N PRO A 45 26.80 -15.45 2.60
CA PRO A 45 27.80 -16.35 3.18
C PRO A 45 29.18 -16.22 2.54
N ARG A 46 29.23 -15.97 1.23
CA ARG A 46 30.48 -15.81 0.47
C ARG A 46 31.10 -14.44 0.70
N GLU A 47 30.33 -13.36 0.53
CA GLU A 47 30.87 -11.99 0.59
C GLU A 47 31.10 -11.47 2.02
N ILE A 48 30.20 -11.80 2.95
CA ILE A 48 30.22 -11.31 4.33
C ILE A 48 30.72 -12.41 5.27
N GLY A 49 30.26 -13.65 5.09
CA GLY A 49 30.64 -14.79 5.95
C GLY A 49 32.13 -15.09 5.91
N GLU A 50 32.72 -15.26 4.72
CA GLU A 50 34.17 -15.51 4.57
C GLU A 50 35.02 -14.39 5.20
N ARG A 51 34.53 -13.14 5.15
CA ARG A 51 35.22 -12.00 5.77
C ARG A 51 35.14 -12.03 7.28
N LEU A 52 33.99 -12.38 7.83
CA LEU A 52 33.81 -12.59 9.27
C LEU A 52 34.72 -13.71 9.79
N ASP A 53 34.84 -14.81 9.05
CA ASP A 53 35.68 -15.96 9.43
C ASP A 53 37.17 -15.64 9.46
N ASN A 54 37.61 -14.64 8.68
CA ASN A 54 39.00 -14.19 8.62
C ASN A 54 39.37 -13.14 9.69
N LEU A 55 38.42 -12.70 10.52
CA LEU A 55 38.67 -11.74 11.60
C LEU A 55 39.12 -12.42 12.89
N THR A 56 40.08 -11.81 13.57
CA THR A 56 40.43 -12.23 14.93
C THR A 56 39.34 -11.83 15.92
N PRO A 57 39.25 -12.45 17.12
CA PRO A 57 38.30 -12.05 18.15
C PRO A 57 38.41 -10.57 18.54
N ALA A 58 39.63 -10.01 18.57
CA ALA A 58 39.86 -8.60 18.85
C ALA A 58 39.31 -7.69 17.72
N GLU A 59 39.48 -8.10 16.46
CA GLU A 59 38.92 -7.39 15.32
C GLU A 59 37.38 -7.47 15.31
N LEU A 60 36.78 -8.63 15.58
CA LEU A 60 35.32 -8.76 15.71
C LEU A 60 34.77 -7.77 16.75
N GLN A 61 35.38 -7.71 17.94
CA GLN A 61 34.99 -6.76 18.99
C GLN A 61 35.21 -5.30 18.57
N ALA A 62 36.26 -5.01 17.80
CA ALA A 62 36.45 -3.68 17.23
C ALA A 62 35.35 -3.32 16.21
N PHE A 63 34.95 -4.26 15.35
CA PHE A 63 33.84 -4.09 14.41
C PHE A 63 32.52 -3.79 15.14
N ALA A 64 32.21 -4.56 16.19
CA ALA A 64 31.02 -4.39 17.03
C ALA A 64 30.93 -2.97 17.61
N ARG A 65 32.09 -2.39 17.97
CA ARG A 65 32.22 -1.03 18.50
C ARG A 65 32.34 0.07 17.43
N GLY A 66 32.14 -0.27 16.15
CA GLY A 66 32.22 0.68 15.04
C GLY A 66 33.63 1.17 14.72
N ARG A 67 34.68 0.41 15.06
CA ARG A 67 36.08 0.77 14.80
C ARG A 67 36.63 -0.01 13.61
N TYR A 68 37.01 0.69 12.53
CA TYR A 68 37.43 0.10 11.26
C TYR A 68 38.90 0.43 10.91
N HIS A 69 39.84 0.04 11.77
CA HIS A 69 41.22 0.49 11.69
C HIS A 69 42.15 -0.49 10.94
N THR A 70 41.84 -1.80 10.90
CA THR A 70 42.63 -2.78 10.15
C THR A 70 42.11 -2.96 8.72
N THR A 71 42.97 -3.43 7.81
CA THR A 71 42.60 -3.73 6.42
C THR A 71 41.46 -4.73 6.33
N ARG A 72 41.45 -5.76 7.20
CA ARG A 72 40.37 -6.76 7.24
C ARG A 72 39.03 -6.16 7.65
N LEU A 73 39.04 -5.26 8.64
CA LEU A 73 37.84 -4.57 9.11
C LEU A 73 37.27 -3.62 8.07
N LYS A 74 38.13 -2.85 7.40
CA LYS A 74 37.74 -2.01 6.26
C LYS A 74 37.16 -2.87 5.14
N GLY A 75 37.80 -3.99 4.80
CA GLY A 75 37.31 -4.93 3.80
C GLY A 75 35.92 -5.50 4.09
N LEU A 76 35.61 -5.85 5.35
CA LEU A 76 34.26 -6.28 5.74
C LEU A 76 33.24 -5.15 5.63
N ARG A 77 33.58 -3.95 6.12
CA ARG A 77 32.73 -2.76 6.03
C ARG A 77 32.40 -2.44 4.56
N ASP A 78 33.42 -2.34 3.72
CA ASP A 78 33.28 -2.01 2.31
C ASP A 78 32.54 -3.10 1.52
N ALA A 79 32.60 -4.37 1.97
CA ALA A 79 31.77 -5.45 1.41
C ALA A 79 30.29 -5.29 1.77
N ILE A 80 29.97 -4.98 3.03
CA ILE A 80 28.58 -4.73 3.47
C ILE A 80 27.99 -3.51 2.76
N ASP A 81 28.78 -2.43 2.67
CA ASP A 81 28.33 -1.17 2.05
C ASP A 81 28.06 -1.37 0.55
N ARG A 82 28.98 -2.02 -0.18
CA ARG A 82 28.77 -2.33 -1.60
C ARG A 82 27.60 -3.29 -1.81
N TRP A 83 27.51 -4.36 -1.02
CA TRP A 83 26.40 -5.32 -1.12
C TRP A 83 25.04 -4.64 -0.96
N ALA A 84 24.90 -3.76 0.03
CA ALA A 84 23.65 -3.05 0.27
C ALA A 84 23.36 -1.96 -0.77
N ALA A 85 24.39 -1.27 -1.27
CA ALA A 85 24.26 -0.30 -2.36
C ALA A 85 23.76 -1.00 -3.64
N THR A 86 24.42 -2.09 -4.05
CA THR A 86 24.03 -2.88 -5.22
C THR A 86 22.61 -3.45 -5.08
N LEU A 87 22.21 -3.89 -3.88
CA LEU A 87 20.83 -4.33 -3.63
C LEU A 87 19.84 -3.18 -3.89
N GLY A 88 20.12 -1.99 -3.35
CA GLY A 88 19.28 -0.80 -3.53
C GLY A 88 19.17 -0.40 -5.00
N GLU A 89 20.32 -0.19 -5.66
CA GLU A 89 20.42 0.20 -7.07
C GLU A 89 19.67 -0.76 -8.00
N ARG A 90 19.81 -2.08 -7.79
CA ARG A 90 19.10 -3.09 -8.61
C ARG A 90 17.58 -3.02 -8.43
N ILE A 91 17.10 -2.81 -7.21
CA ILE A 91 15.66 -2.69 -6.93
C ILE A 91 15.13 -1.38 -7.51
N GLU A 92 15.84 -0.27 -7.29
CA GLU A 92 15.47 1.04 -7.80
C GLU A 92 15.39 1.06 -9.33
N ALA A 93 16.45 0.63 -10.03
CA ALA A 93 16.48 0.64 -11.49
C ALA A 93 15.34 -0.20 -12.10
N MET A 94 15.14 -1.43 -11.61
CA MET A 94 14.04 -2.30 -12.06
C MET A 94 12.67 -1.68 -11.76
N SER A 95 12.49 -1.09 -10.57
CA SER A 95 11.22 -0.49 -10.19
C SER A 95 10.91 0.77 -10.98
N ILE A 96 11.87 1.67 -11.21
CA ILE A 96 11.65 2.91 -11.97
C ILE A 96 11.27 2.59 -13.43
N GLU A 97 11.93 1.62 -14.06
CA GLU A 97 11.58 1.17 -15.41
C GLU A 97 10.13 0.66 -15.49
N GLU A 98 9.74 -0.26 -14.59
CA GLU A 98 8.38 -0.80 -14.56
C GLU A 98 7.31 0.24 -14.20
N LEU A 99 7.62 1.14 -13.27
CA LEU A 99 6.70 2.19 -12.82
C LEU A 99 6.45 3.23 -13.91
N SER A 100 7.50 3.60 -14.66
CA SER A 100 7.39 4.54 -15.78
C SER A 100 6.55 3.94 -16.92
N SER A 101 6.88 2.71 -17.32
CA SER A 101 6.12 1.96 -18.33
C SER A 101 4.65 1.81 -17.94
N LEU A 102 4.39 1.52 -16.66
CA LEU A 102 3.03 1.47 -16.13
C LEU A 102 2.31 2.81 -16.25
N ALA A 103 2.90 3.93 -15.83
CA ALA A 103 2.22 5.22 -15.86
C ALA A 103 1.76 5.58 -17.28
N ASP A 104 2.61 5.37 -18.28
CA ASP A 104 2.24 5.66 -19.67
C ASP A 104 1.17 4.69 -20.20
N GLN A 105 1.21 3.41 -19.82
CA GLN A 105 0.16 2.44 -20.13
C GLN A 105 -1.18 2.80 -19.50
N GLU A 106 -1.17 3.27 -18.25
CA GLU A 106 -2.38 3.67 -17.53
C GLU A 106 -3.00 4.93 -18.15
N ALA A 107 -2.18 5.89 -18.56
CA ALA A 107 -2.63 7.08 -19.28
C ALA A 107 -3.30 6.68 -20.61
N GLY A 108 -2.65 5.80 -21.39
CA GLY A 108 -3.22 5.24 -22.61
C GLY A 108 -4.54 4.50 -22.39
N TYR A 109 -4.58 3.61 -21.40
CA TYR A 109 -5.77 2.84 -21.05
C TYR A 109 -6.96 3.74 -20.69
N VAL A 110 -6.75 4.74 -19.82
CA VAL A 110 -7.83 5.64 -19.39
C VAL A 110 -8.29 6.54 -20.54
N ARG A 111 -7.36 7.03 -21.36
CA ARG A 111 -7.70 7.79 -22.57
C ARG A 111 -8.58 6.98 -23.50
N ASP A 112 -8.21 5.73 -23.79
CA ASP A 112 -8.97 4.85 -24.69
C ASP A 112 -10.32 4.43 -24.09
N LEU A 113 -10.36 4.21 -22.78
CA LEU A 113 -11.60 3.94 -22.06
C LEU A 113 -12.59 5.12 -22.20
N ILE A 114 -12.11 6.35 -22.04
CA ILE A 114 -12.95 7.54 -22.20
C ILE A 114 -13.35 7.70 -23.67
N ALA A 115 -12.44 7.54 -24.61
CA ALA A 115 -12.73 7.63 -26.05
C ALA A 115 -13.77 6.63 -26.55
N GLN A 116 -13.89 5.46 -25.91
CA GLN A 116 -14.94 4.49 -26.23
C GLN A 116 -16.29 4.83 -25.59
N ALA A 117 -16.30 5.68 -24.57
CA ALA A 117 -17.49 5.99 -23.78
C ALA A 117 -18.14 7.32 -24.17
N VAL A 118 -17.37 8.28 -24.71
CA VAL A 118 -17.88 9.60 -25.10
C VAL A 118 -17.61 9.89 -26.58
N GLU A 119 -18.48 10.67 -27.21
CA GLU A 119 -18.24 11.21 -28.56
C GLU A 119 -17.37 12.47 -28.48
N GLY A 120 -16.45 12.63 -29.44
CA GLY A 120 -15.63 13.84 -29.56
C GLY A 120 -14.20 13.55 -30.02
N ASP A 121 -13.46 14.63 -30.31
CA ASP A 121 -12.02 14.53 -30.52
C ASP A 121 -11.33 14.39 -29.16
N ILE A 122 -10.73 13.23 -28.94
CA ILE A 122 -10.07 12.90 -27.68
C ILE A 122 -8.57 13.05 -27.88
N PRO A 123 -7.90 13.98 -27.16
CA PRO A 123 -6.47 14.17 -27.30
C PRO A 123 -5.68 12.88 -27.03
N PRO A 124 -4.44 12.80 -27.54
CA PRO A 124 -3.56 11.69 -27.24
C PRO A 124 -3.28 11.61 -25.74
N ALA A 125 -3.00 10.40 -25.24
CA ALA A 125 -2.61 10.20 -23.86
C ALA A 125 -1.31 10.97 -23.55
N PRO A 126 -1.22 11.68 -22.40
CA PRO A 126 0.01 12.34 -22.01
C PRO A 126 1.10 11.33 -21.65
N ALA A 127 2.36 11.74 -21.79
CA ALA A 127 3.47 11.02 -21.16
C ALA A 127 3.42 11.31 -19.64
N ALA A 128 2.87 10.37 -18.88
CA ALA A 128 2.53 10.58 -17.48
C ALA A 128 3.66 10.21 -16.52
N ALA A 129 4.63 9.39 -16.95
CA ALA A 129 5.69 8.89 -16.08
C ALA A 129 6.48 10.01 -15.37
N SER A 130 7.00 11.00 -16.12
CA SER A 130 7.81 12.08 -15.55
C SER A 130 7.01 12.97 -14.60
N ALA A 131 5.75 13.28 -14.94
CA ALA A 131 4.88 14.07 -14.07
C ALA A 131 4.55 13.31 -12.77
N ALA A 132 4.31 12.00 -12.85
CA ALA A 132 4.02 11.15 -11.71
C ALA A 132 5.23 11.03 -10.76
N LEU A 133 6.45 10.90 -11.29
CA LEU A 133 7.69 10.87 -10.50
C LEU A 133 7.98 12.23 -9.83
N ALA A 134 7.66 13.34 -10.51
CA ALA A 134 7.83 14.69 -10.00
C ALA A 134 6.79 15.11 -8.96
N ARG A 135 5.80 14.26 -8.65
CA ARG A 135 4.80 14.52 -7.60
C ARG A 135 5.10 13.68 -6.37
N PRO A 136 5.08 14.29 -5.16
CA PRO A 136 5.34 13.56 -3.93
C PRO A 136 4.17 12.64 -3.58
N VAL A 137 4.51 11.44 -3.12
CA VAL A 137 3.58 10.49 -2.53
C VAL A 137 3.68 10.55 -1.00
N MET A 138 2.61 11.01 -0.34
CA MET A 138 2.58 11.18 1.13
C MET A 138 3.75 12.02 1.69
N GLY A 139 4.27 12.98 0.91
CA GLY A 139 5.35 13.88 1.32
C GLY A 139 6.76 13.46 0.91
N GLU A 140 6.92 12.37 0.16
CA GLU A 140 8.22 11.84 -0.31
C GLU A 140 8.15 11.49 -1.81
N PHE A 141 9.24 11.62 -2.57
CA PHE A 141 9.25 11.19 -3.98
C PHE A 141 9.43 9.68 -4.10
N VAL A 142 8.92 9.10 -5.19
CA VAL A 142 9.05 7.65 -5.45
C VAL A 142 10.52 7.22 -5.53
N GLU A 143 11.36 8.05 -6.14
CA GLU A 143 12.81 7.81 -6.26
C GLU A 143 13.47 7.79 -4.87
N ASP A 144 13.14 8.74 -4.00
CA ASP A 144 13.68 8.78 -2.62
C ASP A 144 13.28 7.54 -1.81
N MET A 145 12.00 7.14 -1.90
CA MET A 145 11.50 5.94 -1.22
C MET A 145 12.24 4.67 -1.65
N LEU A 146 12.62 4.58 -2.93
CA LEU A 146 13.37 3.44 -3.48
C LEU A 146 14.84 3.52 -3.09
N ALA A 147 15.44 4.71 -3.16
CA ALA A 147 16.84 4.95 -2.83
C ALA A 147 17.14 4.63 -1.34
N ASP A 148 16.19 4.82 -0.42
CA ASP A 148 16.37 4.48 1.01
C ASP A 148 16.45 2.97 1.29
N ILE A 149 15.99 2.11 0.37
CA ILE A 149 15.97 0.64 0.57
C ILE A 149 17.37 0.09 0.87
N GLY A 150 18.38 0.54 0.12
CA GLY A 150 19.78 0.13 0.30
C GLY A 150 20.35 0.56 1.66
N PRO A 151 20.42 1.87 1.96
CA PRO A 151 20.88 2.41 3.24
C PRO A 151 20.16 1.81 4.46
N ALA A 152 18.83 1.69 4.42
CA ALA A 152 18.07 1.12 5.52
C ALA A 152 18.41 -0.37 5.72
N THR A 153 18.61 -1.12 4.63
CA THR A 153 19.03 -2.53 4.70
C THR A 153 20.46 -2.67 5.22
N ARG A 154 21.38 -1.82 4.77
CA ARG A 154 22.76 -1.73 5.27
C ARG A 154 22.80 -1.55 6.79
N ASN A 155 22.02 -0.61 7.31
CA ASN A 155 21.96 -0.32 8.74
C ASN A 155 21.47 -1.54 9.54
N ARG A 156 20.48 -2.29 9.01
CA ARG A 156 20.01 -3.54 9.63
C ARG A 156 21.10 -4.61 9.64
N VAL A 157 21.83 -4.78 8.53
CA VAL A 157 22.95 -5.73 8.45
C VAL A 157 24.03 -5.39 9.48
N TYR A 158 24.45 -4.12 9.57
CA TYR A 158 25.39 -3.69 10.60
C TYR A 158 24.87 -3.98 12.00
N SER A 159 23.61 -3.60 12.29
CA SER A 159 23.02 -3.81 13.60
C SER A 159 23.02 -5.31 13.98
N THR A 160 22.65 -6.19 13.05
CA THR A 160 22.62 -7.64 13.30
C THR A 160 24.02 -8.22 13.53
N ILE A 161 25.02 -7.84 12.72
CA ILE A 161 26.40 -8.32 12.90
C ILE A 161 26.96 -7.83 14.24
N ARG A 162 26.81 -6.54 14.56
CA ARG A 162 27.32 -5.96 15.82
C ARG A 162 26.63 -6.57 17.04
N GLN A 163 25.32 -6.82 16.96
CA GLN A 163 24.57 -7.47 18.03
C GLN A 163 25.06 -8.91 18.24
N GLY A 164 25.16 -9.69 17.17
CA GLY A 164 25.60 -11.08 17.28
C GLY A 164 27.03 -11.21 17.83
N VAL A 165 27.94 -10.33 17.44
CA VAL A 165 29.29 -10.30 18.03
C VAL A 165 29.26 -9.93 19.52
N SER A 166 28.44 -8.94 19.90
CA SER A 166 28.29 -8.53 21.31
C SER A 166 27.70 -9.64 22.19
N GLU A 167 26.79 -10.45 21.64
CA GLU A 167 26.17 -11.59 22.30
C GLU A 167 27.04 -12.86 22.28
N GLY A 168 28.21 -12.84 21.65
CA GLY A 168 29.09 -14.01 21.55
C GLY A 168 28.59 -15.09 20.58
N GLN A 169 27.74 -14.72 19.61
CA GLN A 169 27.27 -15.64 18.57
C GLN A 169 28.41 -16.04 17.62
N SER A 170 28.34 -17.26 17.08
CA SER A 170 29.23 -17.68 15.99
C SER A 170 28.91 -16.94 14.69
N ASN A 171 29.89 -16.86 13.79
CA ASN A 171 29.67 -16.28 12.45
C ASN A 171 28.53 -16.98 11.71
N SER A 172 28.41 -18.30 11.82
CA SER A 172 27.29 -19.06 11.23
C SER A 172 25.92 -18.68 11.82
N GLN A 173 25.84 -18.38 13.12
CA GLN A 173 24.63 -17.87 13.75
C GLN A 173 24.30 -16.46 13.26
N ILE A 174 25.29 -15.59 13.10
CA ILE A 174 25.12 -14.23 12.54
C ILE A 174 24.61 -14.30 11.11
N ILE A 175 25.23 -15.11 10.23
CA ILE A 175 24.79 -15.29 8.85
C ILE A 175 23.35 -15.84 8.80
N ARG A 176 23.01 -16.79 9.67
CA ARG A 176 21.63 -17.28 9.80
C ARG A 176 20.67 -16.18 10.27
N ALA A 177 21.07 -15.32 11.21
CA ALA A 177 20.24 -14.21 11.67
C ALA A 177 20.02 -13.15 10.57
N LEU A 178 21.00 -12.95 9.68
CA LEU A 178 20.86 -12.06 8.53
C LEU A 178 19.87 -12.63 7.51
N ARG A 179 20.15 -13.85 7.02
CA ARG A 179 19.47 -14.45 5.87
C ARG A 179 18.16 -15.15 6.23
N GLY A 180 18.11 -15.78 7.40
CA GLY A 180 17.06 -16.73 7.78
C GLY A 180 17.40 -18.16 7.33
N THR A 181 16.44 -19.07 7.47
CA THR A 181 16.60 -20.50 7.23
C THR A 181 15.77 -21.01 6.05
N PRO A 182 16.26 -22.03 5.32
CA PRO A 182 15.49 -22.67 4.25
C PRO A 182 14.13 -23.23 4.75
N ALA A 183 14.10 -23.77 5.98
CA ALA A 183 12.91 -24.34 6.59
C ALA A 183 11.74 -23.34 6.70
N LEU A 184 12.05 -22.07 6.96
CA LEU A 184 11.08 -20.98 7.04
C LEU A 184 11.10 -20.09 5.80
N LYS A 185 11.65 -20.58 4.68
CA LYS A 185 11.78 -19.85 3.41
C LYS A 185 12.47 -18.48 3.58
N TYR A 186 13.47 -18.41 4.46
CA TYR A 186 14.26 -17.21 4.73
C TYR A 186 13.44 -16.04 5.33
N ARG A 187 12.28 -16.34 5.93
CA ARG A 187 11.38 -15.35 6.52
C ARG A 187 11.63 -15.08 8.00
N ASP A 188 12.61 -15.75 8.57
CA ASP A 188 13.05 -15.72 9.96
C ASP A 188 14.38 -14.98 10.15
N GLY A 189 14.93 -14.38 9.09
CA GLY A 189 16.11 -13.50 9.16
C GLY A 189 15.76 -12.01 9.09
N VAL A 190 16.73 -11.14 9.39
CA VAL A 190 16.54 -9.69 9.38
C VAL A 190 16.12 -9.15 8.01
N LEU A 191 16.54 -9.82 6.92
CA LEU A 191 16.14 -9.44 5.56
C LEU A 191 14.64 -9.61 5.31
N GLN A 192 13.89 -10.34 6.14
CA GLN A 192 12.42 -10.32 6.06
C GLN A 192 11.85 -8.91 6.28
N THR A 193 12.49 -8.09 7.12
CA THR A 193 12.10 -6.69 7.30
C THR A 193 12.34 -5.88 6.02
N THR A 194 13.47 -6.10 5.33
CA THR A 194 13.72 -5.51 4.01
C THR A 194 12.68 -5.96 2.99
N ARG A 195 12.34 -7.25 2.93
CA ARG A 195 11.27 -7.75 2.05
C ARG A 195 9.92 -7.07 2.31
N ASN A 196 9.57 -6.86 3.58
CA ASN A 196 8.34 -6.14 3.95
C ASN A 196 8.38 -4.67 3.55
N ASN A 197 9.54 -4.01 3.70
CA ASN A 197 9.74 -2.62 3.30
C ASN A 197 9.58 -2.46 1.78
N VAL A 198 10.25 -3.31 1.01
CA VAL A 198 10.17 -3.33 -0.46
C VAL A 198 8.74 -3.56 -0.94
N ASP A 199 8.01 -4.53 -0.37
CA ASP A 199 6.59 -4.74 -0.73
C ASP A 199 5.71 -3.54 -0.35
N ASN A 200 6.02 -2.79 0.72
CA ASN A 200 5.32 -1.54 1.05
C ASN A 200 5.61 -0.44 0.02
N VAL A 201 6.89 -0.17 -0.25
CA VAL A 201 7.34 0.90 -1.17
C VAL A 201 6.81 0.64 -2.57
N VAL A 202 7.10 -0.53 -3.15
CA VAL A 202 6.71 -0.88 -4.53
C VAL A 202 5.20 -0.78 -4.73
N ARG A 203 4.38 -1.32 -3.81
CA ARG A 203 2.91 -1.25 -3.95
C ARG A 203 2.38 0.17 -3.81
N THR A 204 3.00 0.99 -2.97
CA THR A 204 2.61 2.38 -2.75
C THR A 204 2.97 3.23 -3.97
N ALA A 205 4.22 3.15 -4.43
CA ALA A 205 4.70 3.81 -5.64
C ALA A 205 3.84 3.42 -6.85
N ARG A 206 3.54 2.13 -7.02
CA ARG A 206 2.69 1.67 -8.12
C ARG A 206 1.28 2.28 -8.10
N GLN A 207 0.68 2.41 -6.91
CA GLN A 207 -0.64 3.02 -6.78
C GLN A 207 -0.58 4.52 -7.09
N HIS A 208 0.48 5.21 -6.62
CA HIS A 208 0.75 6.61 -6.92
C HIS A 208 0.87 6.84 -8.43
N MET A 209 1.76 6.10 -9.09
CA MET A 209 2.01 6.23 -10.53
C MET A 209 0.74 6.04 -11.37
N SER A 210 -0.11 5.06 -11.03
CA SER A 210 -1.39 4.88 -11.72
C SER A 210 -2.36 6.05 -11.48
N ASN A 211 -2.47 6.56 -10.25
CA ASN A 211 -3.39 7.67 -9.96
C ASN A 211 -2.94 8.99 -10.58
N GLU A 212 -1.63 9.25 -10.62
CA GLU A 212 -1.11 10.43 -11.30
C GLU A 212 -1.28 10.32 -12.81
N ALA A 213 -1.07 9.15 -13.41
CA ALA A 213 -1.41 8.93 -14.81
C ALA A 213 -2.89 9.20 -15.13
N TYR A 214 -3.79 8.77 -14.25
CA TYR A 214 -5.21 9.07 -14.38
C TYR A 214 -5.46 10.58 -14.29
N ARG A 215 -4.87 11.27 -13.31
CA ARG A 215 -5.00 12.73 -13.15
C ARG A 215 -4.52 13.48 -14.39
N GLU A 216 -3.31 13.21 -14.87
CA GLU A 216 -2.76 13.88 -16.04
C GLU A 216 -3.66 13.68 -17.27
N THR A 217 -4.20 12.47 -17.42
CA THR A 217 -5.17 12.16 -18.47
C THR A 217 -6.48 12.93 -18.27
N TYR A 218 -7.02 13.00 -17.06
CA TYR A 218 -8.24 13.75 -16.74
C TYR A 218 -8.06 15.25 -17.00
N ASN A 219 -6.91 15.82 -16.64
CA ASN A 219 -6.55 17.21 -16.93
C ASN A 219 -6.49 17.47 -18.44
N ALA A 220 -5.81 16.61 -19.19
CA ALA A 220 -5.72 16.73 -20.65
C ALA A 220 -7.10 16.64 -21.34
N LEU A 221 -8.03 15.89 -20.74
CA LEU A 221 -9.39 15.71 -21.24
C LEU A 221 -10.40 16.76 -20.73
N GLY A 222 -9.97 17.69 -19.88
CA GLY A 222 -10.86 18.72 -19.32
C GLY A 222 -11.94 18.16 -18.38
N VAL A 223 -11.68 17.02 -17.73
CA VAL A 223 -12.56 16.49 -16.67
C VAL A 223 -12.61 17.48 -15.52
N THR A 224 -13.80 17.92 -15.12
CA THR A 224 -13.95 18.95 -14.07
C THR A 224 -14.06 18.37 -12.67
N HIS A 225 -14.59 17.15 -12.54
CA HIS A 225 -14.84 16.50 -11.26
C HIS A 225 -14.28 15.09 -11.22
N VAL A 226 -13.79 14.71 -10.05
CA VAL A 226 -13.33 13.36 -9.73
C VAL A 226 -14.09 12.82 -8.54
N VAL A 227 -14.20 11.50 -8.49
CA VAL A 227 -14.84 10.80 -7.38
C VAL A 227 -13.90 9.73 -6.84
N TRP A 228 -13.82 9.64 -5.52
CA TRP A 228 -13.02 8.63 -4.86
C TRP A 228 -13.68 7.25 -4.94
N VAL A 229 -12.92 6.28 -5.44
CA VAL A 229 -13.33 4.88 -5.55
C VAL A 229 -12.43 4.02 -4.68
N ALA A 230 -12.98 3.57 -3.56
CA ALA A 230 -12.38 2.55 -2.70
C ALA A 230 -12.72 1.14 -3.20
N GLN A 231 -11.96 0.13 -2.78
CA GLN A 231 -12.34 -1.26 -3.03
C GLN A 231 -13.44 -1.70 -2.06
N LEU A 232 -14.46 -2.42 -2.52
CA LEU A 232 -15.50 -2.97 -1.66
C LEU A 232 -15.04 -4.31 -1.05
N GLU A 233 -14.14 -4.26 -0.07
CA GLU A 233 -13.64 -5.46 0.62
C GLU A 233 -13.14 -5.19 2.04
N GLY A 234 -12.89 -6.26 2.80
CA GLY A 234 -12.44 -6.17 4.20
C GLY A 234 -11.06 -5.55 4.42
N ARG A 235 -10.25 -5.39 3.38
CA ARG A 235 -8.93 -4.73 3.43
C ARG A 235 -9.00 -3.23 3.20
N THR A 236 -10.15 -2.68 2.81
CA THR A 236 -10.29 -1.23 2.69
C THR A 236 -10.21 -0.62 4.07
N CYS A 237 -9.29 0.34 4.19
CA CYS A 237 -8.97 0.93 5.48
C CYS A 237 -10.06 1.93 5.90
N ARG A 238 -10.05 2.27 7.19
CA ARG A 238 -11.02 3.19 7.75
C ARG A 238 -10.83 4.64 7.26
N ARG A 239 -9.63 5.03 6.81
CA ARG A 239 -9.40 6.37 6.23
C ARG A 239 -10.01 6.50 4.83
N CYS A 240 -9.96 5.45 4.03
CA CYS A 240 -10.45 5.46 2.66
C CYS A 240 -11.93 5.12 2.52
N ALA A 241 -12.46 4.27 3.41
CA ALA A 241 -13.85 3.82 3.36
C ALA A 241 -14.87 5.00 3.36
N PRO A 242 -14.74 6.03 4.21
CA PRO A 242 -15.69 7.15 4.23
C PRO A 242 -15.53 8.14 3.08
N LEU A 243 -14.42 8.09 2.35
CA LEU A 243 -14.20 8.91 1.16
C LEU A 243 -14.89 8.34 -0.06
N ASP A 244 -15.22 7.05 -0.04
CA ASP A 244 -15.83 6.36 -1.18
C ASP A 244 -17.14 7.01 -1.65
N GLY A 245 -17.19 7.37 -2.93
CA GLY A 245 -18.32 8.05 -3.56
C GLY A 245 -18.34 9.57 -3.38
N ARG A 246 -17.45 10.16 -2.58
CA ARG A 246 -17.35 11.62 -2.46
C ARG A 246 -16.76 12.22 -3.73
N ARG A 247 -17.33 13.36 -4.15
CA ARG A 247 -16.98 14.09 -5.36
C ARG A 247 -16.24 15.38 -5.01
N TRP A 248 -15.23 15.73 -5.79
CA TRP A 248 -14.53 17.02 -5.73
C TRP A 248 -14.32 17.57 -7.13
N LYS A 249 -14.13 18.88 -7.23
CA LYS A 249 -13.52 19.45 -8.43
C LYS A 249 -12.05 19.08 -8.48
N ILE A 250 -11.53 18.75 -9.66
CA ILE A 250 -10.15 18.27 -9.82
C ILE A 250 -9.11 19.37 -9.57
N ASP A 251 -9.50 20.64 -9.72
CA ASP A 251 -8.66 21.83 -9.58
C ASP A 251 -8.69 22.45 -8.17
N GLU A 252 -9.56 21.95 -7.29
CA GLU A 252 -9.63 22.36 -5.88
C GLU A 252 -8.88 21.35 -4.99
N PRO A 253 -8.32 21.78 -3.84
CA PRO A 253 -7.68 20.86 -2.91
C PRO A 253 -8.64 19.76 -2.43
N HIS A 254 -8.26 18.49 -2.67
CA HIS A 254 -9.01 17.32 -2.24
C HIS A 254 -8.09 16.17 -1.84
N PRO A 255 -8.56 15.15 -1.11
CA PRO A 255 -7.75 13.96 -0.82
C PRO A 255 -7.31 13.23 -2.09
N GLU A 256 -6.05 12.81 -2.15
CA GLU A 256 -5.48 12.10 -3.29
C GLU A 256 -4.93 10.72 -2.87
N PRO A 257 -5.25 9.63 -3.59
CA PRO A 257 -4.65 8.34 -3.32
C PRO A 257 -3.23 8.24 -3.89
N PRO A 258 -2.26 7.64 -3.18
CA PRO A 258 -2.44 6.85 -1.96
C PRO A 258 -2.38 7.69 -0.66
N LEU A 259 -3.37 7.52 0.23
CA LEU A 259 -3.39 8.16 1.56
C LEU A 259 -2.51 7.46 2.61
N HIS A 260 -2.15 6.21 2.35
CA HIS A 260 -1.37 5.36 3.25
C HIS A 260 -0.62 4.31 2.43
N HIS A 261 0.39 3.69 3.03
CA HIS A 261 1.09 2.58 2.39
C HIS A 261 0.12 1.47 1.96
N ARG A 262 0.34 0.92 0.77
CA ARG A 262 -0.52 -0.09 0.14
C ARG A 262 -1.98 0.34 -0.01
N CYS A 263 -2.25 1.63 -0.19
CA CYS A 263 -3.57 2.09 -0.61
C CYS A 263 -3.94 1.45 -1.95
N ARG A 264 -5.25 1.29 -2.17
CA ARG A 264 -5.84 0.60 -3.33
C ARG A 264 -7.01 1.36 -3.93
N CYS A 265 -7.13 2.63 -3.53
CA CYS A 265 -8.17 3.53 -3.98
C CYS A 265 -7.65 4.29 -5.20
N CYS A 266 -8.58 4.69 -6.04
CA CYS A 266 -8.30 5.56 -7.18
C CYS A 266 -9.34 6.67 -7.27
N LEU A 267 -9.06 7.63 -8.15
CA LEU A 267 -10.01 8.64 -8.57
C LEU A 267 -10.60 8.20 -9.91
N ALA A 268 -11.92 8.25 -10.04
CA ALA A 268 -12.63 8.08 -11.31
C ALA A 268 -13.11 9.44 -11.80
N PRO A 269 -13.17 9.69 -13.13
CA PRO A 269 -13.67 10.95 -13.66
C PRO A 269 -15.19 10.98 -13.50
N SER A 270 -15.77 12.18 -13.41
CA SER A 270 -17.21 12.37 -13.44
C SER A 270 -17.68 13.25 -14.59
N LEU A 271 -18.57 12.71 -15.41
CA LEU A 271 -19.10 13.33 -16.63
C LEU A 271 -20.48 14.00 -16.42
N ASP A 272 -20.69 14.66 -15.28
CA ASP A 272 -21.95 15.34 -14.87
C ASP A 272 -23.13 14.43 -14.47
N GLY A 273 -22.90 13.13 -14.27
CA GLY A 273 -23.87 12.20 -13.69
C GLY A 273 -23.42 11.65 -12.33
N ASP A 274 -24.35 11.18 -11.49
CA ASP A 274 -24.03 10.32 -10.36
C ASP A 274 -23.26 9.08 -10.83
N ILE A 275 -22.39 8.52 -9.97
CA ILE A 275 -21.75 7.25 -10.30
C ILE A 275 -22.83 6.17 -10.39
N MET A 276 -23.14 5.75 -11.60
CA MET A 276 -24.04 4.63 -11.88
C MET A 276 -23.23 3.51 -12.52
N GLY A 277 -23.55 2.23 -12.27
CA GLY A 277 -22.78 1.10 -12.82
C GLY A 277 -22.72 -0.14 -11.94
N GLN A 278 -21.71 -0.99 -12.09
CA GLN A 278 -21.49 -2.13 -11.19
C GLN A 278 -20.07 -2.12 -10.63
N ARG A 279 -19.93 -2.29 -9.31
CA ARG A 279 -18.66 -2.40 -8.59
C ARG A 279 -18.50 -3.81 -8.05
N PRO A 280 -17.38 -4.50 -8.34
CA PRO A 280 -17.09 -5.77 -7.73
C PRO A 280 -16.85 -5.60 -6.23
N TYR A 281 -17.30 -6.56 -5.43
CA TYR A 281 -16.94 -6.66 -4.01
C TYR A 281 -16.40 -8.04 -3.66
N VAL A 282 -15.55 -8.07 -2.64
CA VAL A 282 -15.06 -9.30 -2.02
C VAL A 282 -15.28 -9.22 -0.52
N ARG A 283 -16.29 -9.92 -0.04
CA ARG A 283 -16.56 -10.06 1.39
C ARG A 283 -15.83 -11.28 1.90
N ALA A 284 -14.85 -11.07 2.77
CA ALA A 284 -14.13 -12.12 3.45
C ALA A 284 -13.67 -11.64 4.82
N LEU A 285 -13.71 -12.51 5.81
CA LEU A 285 -13.09 -12.30 7.12
C LEU A 285 -11.65 -12.81 7.14
N LYS A 286 -10.91 -12.36 8.15
CA LYS A 286 -9.59 -12.90 8.46
C LYS A 286 -9.73 -14.35 8.88
N VAL A 287 -8.83 -15.18 8.37
CA VAL A 287 -8.79 -16.60 8.72
C VAL A 287 -7.42 -16.97 9.25
N LYS A 288 -7.42 -17.78 10.31
CA LYS A 288 -6.22 -18.40 10.84
C LYS A 288 -5.61 -19.32 9.79
N GLY A 289 -4.29 -19.31 9.67
CA GLY A 289 -3.60 -20.37 8.91
C GLY A 289 -2.68 -21.16 9.81
N ARG A 290 -1.71 -21.84 9.18
CA ARG A 290 -0.76 -22.71 9.86
C ARG A 290 0.09 -21.99 10.92
N ASP A 291 0.21 -20.68 10.79
CA ASP A 291 0.89 -19.78 11.72
C ASP A 291 0.00 -19.30 12.89
N ASP A 292 -1.22 -19.83 13.02
CA ASP A 292 -2.29 -19.46 13.97
C ASP A 292 -2.72 -17.98 13.96
N GLN A 293 -2.07 -17.14 13.15
CA GLN A 293 -2.42 -15.73 12.97
C GLN A 293 -3.62 -15.57 12.03
N ALA A 294 -4.62 -14.83 12.49
CA ALA A 294 -5.78 -14.44 11.68
C ALA A 294 -5.40 -13.30 10.72
N LYS A 295 -5.44 -13.59 9.41
CA LYS A 295 -5.16 -12.59 8.37
C LYS A 295 -6.04 -12.78 7.14
N PHE A 296 -6.20 -11.71 6.38
CA PHE A 296 -6.86 -11.81 5.07
C PHE A 296 -5.94 -12.57 4.11
N ARG A 297 -6.48 -13.60 3.46
CA ARG A 297 -5.74 -14.44 2.49
C ARG A 297 -6.18 -14.16 1.06
N SER A 298 -5.33 -14.48 0.10
CA SER A 298 -5.73 -14.49 -1.31
C SER A 298 -6.64 -15.67 -1.56
N ILE A 299 -7.71 -15.48 -2.34
CA ILE A 299 -8.73 -16.52 -2.64
C ILE A 299 -8.08 -17.78 -3.23
N GLY A 300 -7.06 -17.60 -4.09
CA GLY A 300 -6.30 -18.70 -4.69
C GLY A 300 -5.48 -19.51 -3.67
N ASN A 301 -5.12 -18.89 -2.53
CA ASN A 301 -4.32 -19.49 -1.46
C ASN A 301 -5.16 -19.89 -0.23
N MET A 302 -6.47 -20.12 -0.42
CA MET A 302 -7.39 -20.55 0.64
C MET A 302 -7.89 -21.98 0.36
N THR A 303 -7.91 -22.82 1.39
CA THR A 303 -8.61 -24.11 1.34
C THR A 303 -10.13 -23.91 1.34
N LYS A 304 -10.91 -24.93 0.97
CA LYS A 304 -12.38 -24.87 1.03
C LYS A 304 -12.88 -24.47 2.42
N LYS A 305 -12.39 -25.14 3.47
CA LYS A 305 -12.68 -24.82 4.88
C LYS A 305 -12.34 -23.38 5.26
N GLN A 306 -11.24 -22.84 4.73
CA GLN A 306 -10.87 -21.45 4.98
C GLN A 306 -11.79 -20.46 4.25
N ARG A 307 -12.26 -20.78 3.04
CA ARG A 307 -13.25 -19.95 2.33
C ARG A 307 -14.58 -19.91 3.08
N GLU A 308 -15.03 -21.06 3.59
CA GLU A 308 -16.22 -21.16 4.43
C GLU A 308 -16.07 -20.38 5.74
N ALA A 309 -14.95 -20.57 6.46
CA ALA A 309 -14.67 -19.85 7.70
C ALA A 309 -14.58 -18.31 7.50
N ALA A 310 -14.00 -17.88 6.38
CA ALA A 310 -13.98 -16.47 5.99
C ALA A 310 -15.37 -15.93 5.64
N GLY A 311 -16.36 -16.81 5.43
CA GLY A 311 -17.64 -16.47 4.81
C GLY A 311 -17.41 -15.76 3.47
N LEU A 312 -16.50 -16.30 2.64
CA LEU A 312 -16.11 -15.69 1.37
C LEU A 312 -17.31 -15.56 0.45
N GLU A 313 -17.55 -14.34 0.00
CA GLU A 313 -18.57 -14.01 -0.99
C GLU A 313 -17.98 -13.01 -1.98
N VAL A 314 -18.18 -13.28 -3.27
CA VAL A 314 -17.72 -12.43 -4.37
C VAL A 314 -18.95 -12.10 -5.18
N GLY A 315 -19.16 -10.81 -5.45
CA GLY A 315 -20.34 -10.36 -6.16
C GLY A 315 -20.14 -8.97 -6.75
N GLN A 316 -21.24 -8.38 -7.22
CA GLN A 316 -21.28 -7.02 -7.75
C GLN A 316 -22.43 -6.26 -7.10
N VAL A 317 -22.24 -4.97 -6.88
CA VAL A 317 -23.27 -4.02 -6.44
C VAL A 317 -23.33 -2.83 -7.37
N GLY A 318 -24.43 -2.08 -7.36
CA GLY A 318 -24.54 -0.85 -8.15
C GLY A 318 -23.37 0.10 -7.85
N ALA A 319 -22.81 0.80 -8.84
CA ALA A 319 -21.59 1.59 -8.66
C ALA A 319 -21.78 2.80 -7.75
N GLY A 320 -23.01 3.31 -7.65
CA GLY A 320 -23.39 4.32 -6.67
C GLY A 320 -23.44 3.78 -5.23
N THR A 321 -23.32 2.47 -5.04
CA THR A 321 -23.19 1.90 -3.70
C THR A 321 -21.86 2.33 -3.12
N THR A 322 -21.88 3.21 -2.12
CA THR A 322 -20.68 3.61 -1.40
C THR A 322 -20.20 2.48 -0.49
N TYR A 323 -18.96 2.56 0.00
CA TYR A 323 -18.46 1.61 0.99
C TYR A 323 -19.34 1.64 2.25
N SER A 324 -19.86 2.80 2.63
CA SER A 324 -20.77 2.92 3.79
C SER A 324 -22.08 2.16 3.57
N ASP A 325 -22.69 2.30 2.38
CA ASP A 325 -23.92 1.60 2.01
C ASP A 325 -23.71 0.10 1.88
N TRP A 326 -22.59 -0.30 1.26
CA TRP A 326 -22.21 -1.69 1.17
C TRP A 326 -21.97 -2.26 2.57
N PHE A 327 -21.19 -1.56 3.41
CA PHE A 327 -20.83 -1.98 4.76
C PHE A 327 -22.05 -2.17 5.66
N SER A 328 -23.04 -1.27 5.61
CA SER A 328 -24.25 -1.33 6.44
C SER A 328 -25.09 -2.59 6.19
N ARG A 329 -25.06 -3.12 4.96
CA ARG A 329 -25.75 -4.34 4.54
C ARG A 329 -25.01 -5.64 4.91
N GLN A 330 -23.78 -5.54 5.43
CA GLN A 330 -22.98 -6.70 5.80
C GLN A 330 -23.45 -7.34 7.12
N SER A 331 -23.14 -8.62 7.30
CA SER A 331 -23.47 -9.33 8.56
C SER A 331 -22.87 -8.63 9.79
N ALA A 332 -23.57 -8.70 10.93
CA ALA A 332 -23.09 -8.16 12.21
C ALA A 332 -21.67 -8.66 12.56
N ARG A 333 -21.38 -9.94 12.33
CA ARG A 333 -20.05 -10.54 12.51
C ARG A 333 -18.97 -9.81 11.70
N TYR A 334 -19.26 -9.48 10.45
CA TYR A 334 -18.33 -8.77 9.58
C TYR A 334 -18.10 -7.34 10.03
N GLN A 335 -19.18 -6.63 10.36
CA GLN A 335 -19.11 -5.27 10.86
C GLN A 335 -18.31 -5.19 12.17
N LEU A 336 -18.54 -6.14 13.09
CA LEU A 336 -17.79 -6.26 14.35
C LEU A 336 -16.31 -6.53 14.12
N GLU A 337 -15.96 -7.47 13.24
CA GLU A 337 -14.54 -7.77 12.96
C GLU A 337 -13.82 -6.56 12.32
N TRP A 338 -14.50 -5.83 11.42
CA TRP A 338 -13.91 -4.70 10.73
C TRP A 338 -13.79 -3.44 11.61
N LEU A 339 -14.82 -3.11 12.41
CA LEU A 339 -14.81 -1.97 13.33
C LEU A 339 -14.04 -2.25 14.62
N GLY A 340 -14.04 -3.50 15.08
CA GLY A 340 -13.68 -3.87 16.44
C GLY A 340 -14.78 -3.49 17.44
N ASP A 341 -14.72 -4.11 18.61
CA ASP A 341 -15.78 -4.09 19.63
C ASP A 341 -16.33 -2.68 19.96
N ARG A 342 -15.46 -1.75 20.34
CA ARG A 342 -15.89 -0.40 20.80
C ARG A 342 -16.55 0.43 19.70
N ARG A 343 -15.96 0.43 18.49
CA ARG A 343 -16.51 1.18 17.35
C ARG A 343 -17.78 0.54 16.80
N TYR A 344 -17.88 -0.79 16.86
CA TYR A 344 -19.09 -1.50 16.49
C TYR A 344 -20.28 -1.12 17.39
N ARG A 345 -20.07 -1.02 18.71
CA ARG A 345 -21.09 -0.51 19.64
C ARG A 345 -21.51 0.92 19.30
N LEU A 346 -20.56 1.84 19.10
CA LEU A 346 -20.89 3.21 18.67
C LEU A 346 -21.64 3.27 17.33
N TYR A 347 -21.29 2.40 16.38
CA TYR A 347 -21.96 2.32 15.08
C TYR A 347 -23.40 1.78 15.19
N LYS A 348 -23.64 0.79 16.04
CA LYS A 348 -24.95 0.13 16.17
C LYS A 348 -25.89 0.79 17.17
N GLU A 349 -25.37 1.15 18.33
CA GLU A 349 -26.14 1.67 19.46
C GLU A 349 -26.10 3.20 19.47
N GLY A 350 -24.97 3.79 19.09
CA GLY A 350 -24.79 5.24 19.10
C GLY A 350 -25.20 5.97 17.82
N GLY A 351 -25.58 5.25 16.75
CA GLY A 351 -25.98 5.86 15.47
C GLY A 351 -24.83 6.52 14.68
N TYR A 352 -23.57 6.30 15.06
CA TYR A 352 -22.42 6.94 14.43
C TYR A 352 -22.21 6.42 13.00
N SER A 353 -22.04 7.33 12.03
CA SER A 353 -21.65 6.99 10.66
C SER A 353 -20.15 6.65 10.55
N LEU A 354 -19.73 5.99 9.47
CA LEU A 354 -18.33 5.55 9.31
C LEU A 354 -17.31 6.70 9.31
N ASP A 355 -17.70 7.86 8.78
CA ASP A 355 -16.89 9.08 8.77
C ASP A 355 -16.62 9.62 10.18
N ARG A 356 -17.46 9.33 11.17
CA ARG A 356 -17.19 9.74 12.56
C ARG A 356 -16.05 8.94 13.21
N PHE A 357 -15.66 7.79 12.66
CA PHE A 357 -14.57 6.98 13.19
C PHE A 357 -13.19 7.34 12.66
N THR A 358 -13.14 8.24 11.67
CA THR A 358 -11.91 8.66 11.00
C THR A 358 -12.09 10.01 10.35
N ASP A 359 -11.27 10.97 10.74
CA ASP A 359 -11.07 12.16 9.93
C ASP A 359 -10.07 11.85 8.80
N PRO A 360 -10.48 11.90 7.52
CA PRO A 360 -9.59 11.65 6.38
C PRO A 360 -8.52 12.75 6.21
N GLN A 361 -8.81 13.98 6.63
CA GLN A 361 -7.89 15.12 6.61
C GLN A 361 -7.00 15.21 7.86
N GLN A 362 -7.24 14.39 8.89
CA GLN A 362 -6.64 14.57 10.21
C GLN A 362 -6.76 16.02 10.70
N ARG A 363 -7.91 16.67 10.49
CA ARG A 363 -8.14 17.98 11.07
C ARG A 363 -8.17 17.79 12.59
N GLU A 364 -7.10 18.18 13.24
CA GLU A 364 -7.06 18.26 14.68
C GLU A 364 -8.07 19.33 15.11
N TYR A 365 -9.06 18.94 15.91
CA TYR A 365 -9.92 19.92 16.55
C TYR A 365 -9.07 20.74 17.51
N THR A 366 -9.21 22.06 17.44
CA THR A 366 -8.78 22.91 18.54
C THR A 366 -9.56 22.56 19.80
N LEU A 367 -9.02 22.89 20.98
CA LEU A 367 -9.74 22.63 22.24
C LEU A 367 -11.12 23.30 22.27
N ASP A 368 -11.28 24.43 21.60
CA ASP A 368 -12.56 25.14 21.54
C ASP A 368 -13.55 24.47 20.60
N GLU A 369 -13.10 23.92 19.47
CA GLU A 369 -13.94 23.10 18.60
C GLU A 369 -14.32 21.77 19.25
N LEU A 370 -13.42 21.15 20.01
CA LEU A 370 -13.73 19.95 20.78
C LEU A 370 -14.81 20.25 21.83
N ARG A 371 -14.68 21.36 22.57
CA ARG A 371 -15.69 21.82 23.55
C ARG A 371 -17.04 22.09 22.89
N GLU A 372 -17.05 22.67 21.70
CA GLU A 372 -18.30 22.89 20.96
C GLU A 372 -18.94 21.56 20.55
N ARG A 373 -18.17 20.61 20.03
CA ARG A 373 -18.67 19.26 19.71
C ARG A 373 -19.15 18.50 20.93
N ASP A 374 -18.47 18.65 22.07
CA ASP A 374 -18.90 18.07 23.33
C ASP A 374 -20.22 18.69 23.80
N ARG A 375 -20.39 20.02 23.68
CA ARG A 375 -21.66 20.71 23.95
C ARG A 375 -22.79 20.23 23.06
N GLU A 376 -22.57 20.14 21.75
CA GLU A 376 -23.54 19.60 20.79
C GLU A 376 -23.92 18.15 21.14
N THR A 377 -22.92 17.30 21.41
CA THR A 377 -23.12 15.90 21.78
C THR A 377 -23.90 15.79 23.09
N PHE A 378 -23.61 16.64 24.07
CA PHE A 378 -24.34 16.64 25.34
C PHE A 378 -25.79 17.12 25.18
N ALA A 379 -26.04 18.14 24.36
CA ALA A 379 -27.39 18.58 24.04
C ALA A 379 -28.19 17.48 23.30
N GLU A 380 -27.55 16.75 22.38
CA GLU A 380 -28.17 15.66 21.63
C GLU A 380 -28.45 14.43 22.50
N VAL A 381 -27.51 14.04 23.38
CA VAL A 381 -27.61 12.80 24.16
C VAL A 381 -28.38 13.00 25.47
N PHE A 382 -28.26 14.16 26.11
CA PHE A 382 -28.82 14.43 27.45
C PHE A 382 -29.89 15.53 27.46
N GLY A 383 -30.19 16.15 26.31
CA GLY A 383 -31.04 17.34 26.20
C GLY A 383 -30.27 18.64 26.48
N GLU A 384 -30.79 19.79 26.04
CA GLU A 384 -30.18 21.09 26.36
C GLU A 384 -30.07 21.25 27.88
N ALA A 385 -28.84 21.30 28.39
CA ALA A 385 -28.59 21.72 29.76
C ALA A 385 -29.00 23.19 29.88
N ALA A 386 -29.97 23.47 30.75
CA ALA A 386 -30.44 24.83 31.06
C ALA A 386 -29.32 25.75 31.55
#